data_AF-W2MCE1-F1
#
_entry.id   AF-W2MCE1-F1
#
_cell.length_a   1.000
_cell.length_b   1.000
_cell.length_c   1.000
_cell.angle_alpha   90.00
_cell.angle_beta   90.00
_cell.angle_gamma   90.00
#
_symmetry.space_group_name_H-M   'P 1'
#
loop_
_entity.id
_entity.type
_entity.pdbx_description
1 polymer ?
#
loop_
_entity_poly.entity_id
_entity_poly.type
_entity_poly.pdbx_seq_one_letter_code
_entity_poly.pdbx_strand_id
1 'polypeptide(L)'
;MVLVGNHEAECHSPRCQASRTKSKALGNYTAYNTRFKMPYEESGGTLNMWHSFDHGPIHFTSVSSESDYPDAPANVFTAWTDNGNFGDQLSWIEADLKKAEANRANVPWIFVGMHRPIYSVLNSENDVPIDHTAKIQAAFEDLLLKYKVDVVLTGHKHYYERHLPIANNKAILDGVSKDYKVYDNPQAPVHILTGGAGQSEGLSFSPTHTASWNAVSDYEHFGYSMLKANRTTLVWEYILSSGQTVQDEFVMHKTDPTQSDVTSS
;
A
#
# COMPACT_ATOMS: atom_id res chain seq x y z
N MET A 1 9.03 10.37 2.18
CA MET A 1 7.99 9.99 3.15
C MET A 1 8.21 8.54 3.53
N VAL A 2 7.92 8.15 4.76
CA VAL A 2 8.07 6.77 5.25
C VAL A 2 6.72 6.27 5.75
N LEU A 3 6.48 4.97 5.65
CA LEU A 3 5.37 4.28 6.29
C LEU A 3 5.93 3.21 7.22
N VAL A 4 5.14 2.80 8.22
CA VAL A 4 5.58 1.85 9.24
C VAL A 4 5.37 0.41 8.76
N GLY A 5 6.36 -0.46 8.99
CA GLY A 5 6.29 -1.90 8.75
C GLY A 5 6.75 -2.71 9.96
N ASN A 6 6.84 -4.03 9.78
CA ASN A 6 7.15 -4.93 10.89
C ASN A 6 8.58 -4.75 11.43
N HIS A 7 9.55 -4.47 10.55
CA HIS A 7 10.95 -4.27 10.96
C HIS A 7 11.17 -2.97 11.78
N GLU A 8 10.20 -2.05 11.79
CA GLU A 8 10.23 -0.88 12.67
C GLU A 8 9.94 -1.23 14.13
N ALA A 9 9.36 -2.41 14.39
CA ALA A 9 9.19 -2.97 15.73
C ALA A 9 10.02 -4.22 16.03
N GLU A 10 10.63 -4.87 15.04
CA GLU A 10 11.31 -6.15 15.24
C GLU A 10 12.81 -6.03 15.55
N CYS A 11 13.29 -6.90 16.45
CA CYS A 11 14.64 -6.90 16.97
C CYS A 11 15.50 -8.01 16.34
N HIS A 12 15.83 -7.86 15.06
CA HIS A 12 16.47 -8.90 14.23
C HIS A 12 17.97 -9.13 14.48
N SER A 13 18.67 -8.21 15.16
CA SER A 13 20.12 -8.36 15.41
C SER A 13 20.43 -8.87 16.83
N PRO A 14 21.46 -9.73 17.02
CA PRO A 14 21.90 -10.14 18.35
C PRO A 14 22.26 -8.95 19.26
N ARG A 15 22.77 -7.85 18.67
CA ARG A 15 23.06 -6.60 19.40
C ARG A 15 21.81 -5.89 19.91
N CYS A 16 20.70 -6.00 19.19
CA CYS A 16 19.41 -5.49 19.64
C CYS A 16 18.89 -6.35 20.80
N GLN A 17 18.90 -7.68 20.63
CA GLN A 17 18.37 -8.62 21.62
C GLN A 17 19.16 -8.60 22.93
N ALA A 18 20.48 -8.41 22.86
CA ALA A 18 21.35 -8.30 24.04
C ALA A 18 21.19 -6.98 24.84
N SER A 19 20.41 -6.01 24.33
CA SER A 19 20.23 -4.71 24.98
C SER A 19 18.75 -4.43 25.22
N ARG A 20 18.34 -4.50 26.50
CA ARG A 20 16.95 -4.21 26.91
C ARG A 20 16.46 -2.84 26.44
N THR A 21 17.33 -1.83 26.50
CA THR A 21 17.01 -0.47 26.03
C THR A 21 16.73 -0.44 24.53
N LYS A 22 17.56 -1.11 23.71
CA LYS A 22 17.36 -1.16 22.25
C LYS A 22 16.16 -2.00 21.86
N SER A 23 16.02 -3.18 22.46
CA SER A 23 14.87 -4.05 22.25
C SER A 23 13.56 -3.35 22.61
N LYS A 24 13.49 -2.62 23.73
CA LYS A 24 12.30 -1.83 24.09
C LYS A 24 12.04 -0.69 23.11
N ALA A 25 13.07 0.06 22.73
CA ALA A 25 12.91 1.21 21.83
C ALA A 25 12.50 0.79 20.40
N LEU A 26 12.90 -0.39 19.94
CA LEU A 26 12.42 -0.96 18.69
C LEU A 26 11.02 -1.56 18.88
N GLY A 27 10.83 -2.44 19.87
CA GLY A 27 9.58 -3.19 20.10
C GLY A 27 8.31 -2.38 20.29
N ASN A 28 8.40 -1.06 20.55
CA ASN A 28 7.25 -0.17 20.67
C ASN A 28 7.28 1.01 19.67
N TYR A 29 8.01 0.87 18.57
CA TYR A 29 8.19 1.89 17.53
C TYR A 29 8.85 3.21 17.98
N THR A 30 9.37 3.32 19.22
CA THR A 30 10.01 4.57 19.69
C THR A 30 11.16 4.98 18.79
N ALA A 31 12.00 4.04 18.35
CA ALA A 31 13.13 4.32 17.49
C ALA A 31 12.70 4.86 16.12
N TYR A 32 11.65 4.30 15.53
CA TYR A 32 11.05 4.76 14.28
C TYR A 32 10.43 6.16 14.45
N ASN A 33 9.59 6.34 15.47
CA ASN A 33 8.92 7.61 15.77
C ASN A 33 9.89 8.74 16.15
N THR A 34 11.09 8.43 16.66
CA THR A 34 12.10 9.44 17.00
C THR A 34 12.92 9.89 15.78
N ARG A 35 13.17 8.99 14.81
CA ARG A 35 14.13 9.23 13.72
C ARG A 35 13.51 9.87 12.49
N PHE A 36 12.23 9.62 12.28
CA PHE A 36 11.48 10.17 11.16
C PHE A 36 10.48 11.23 11.66
N LYS A 37 10.09 12.13 10.76
CA LYS A 37 9.06 13.14 11.03
C LYS A 37 8.13 13.20 9.82
N MET A 38 6.93 12.67 9.97
CA MET A 38 5.85 12.72 8.98
C MET A 38 4.83 13.81 9.37
N PRO A 39 3.99 14.31 8.44
CA PRO A 39 3.05 15.41 8.67
C PRO A 39 1.76 14.93 9.38
N TYR A 40 1.92 14.18 10.47
CA TYR A 40 0.78 13.59 11.17
C TYR A 40 -0.03 14.62 11.93
N GLU A 41 0.60 15.69 12.44
CA GLU A 41 -0.12 16.76 13.14
C GLU A 41 -1.06 17.48 12.16
N GLU A 42 -0.58 17.76 10.95
CA GLU A 42 -1.32 18.45 9.89
C GLU A 42 -2.48 17.62 9.35
N SER A 43 -2.32 16.30 9.26
CA SER A 43 -3.38 15.38 8.84
C SER A 43 -4.28 14.90 9.99
N GLY A 44 -4.02 15.32 11.24
CA GLY A 44 -4.71 14.83 12.43
C GLY A 44 -4.48 13.34 12.72
N GLY A 45 -3.37 12.78 12.20
CA GLY A 45 -2.92 11.41 12.45
C GLY A 45 -2.12 11.29 13.75
N THR A 46 -1.38 10.18 13.90
CA THR A 46 -0.61 9.90 15.12
C THR A 46 0.83 9.50 14.80
N LEU A 47 1.78 10.29 15.31
CA LEU A 47 3.23 10.05 15.17
C LEU A 47 3.59 9.70 13.72
N ASN A 48 4.53 8.79 13.47
CA ASN A 48 4.78 8.30 12.11
C ASN A 48 3.91 7.09 11.76
N MET A 49 2.91 6.73 12.58
CA MET A 49 2.14 5.49 12.42
C MET A 49 1.09 5.61 11.31
N TRP A 50 0.40 6.75 11.25
CA TRP A 50 -0.50 7.09 10.15
C TRP A 50 -0.59 8.60 9.98
N HIS A 51 -0.60 9.03 8.72
CA HIS A 51 -0.59 10.43 8.30
C HIS A 51 -1.00 10.55 6.84
N SER A 52 -1.34 11.76 6.39
CA SER A 52 -1.62 12.02 4.98
C SER A 52 -1.00 13.34 4.51
N PHE A 53 -0.85 13.49 3.19
CA PHE A 53 -0.36 14.72 2.57
C PHE A 53 -0.76 14.78 1.09
N ASP A 54 -0.86 16.00 0.58
CA ASP A 54 -1.08 16.23 -0.85
C ASP A 54 0.26 16.55 -1.54
N HIS A 55 0.46 15.99 -2.73
CA HIS A 55 1.57 16.36 -3.60
C HIS A 55 1.11 16.39 -5.06
N GLY A 56 1.04 17.61 -5.62
CA GLY A 56 0.51 17.81 -6.97
C GLY A 56 -0.95 17.34 -7.06
N PRO A 57 -1.33 16.51 -8.04
CA PRO A 57 -2.70 16.03 -8.22
C PRO A 57 -3.03 14.77 -7.38
N ILE A 58 -2.23 14.45 -6.37
CA ILE A 58 -2.35 13.20 -5.61
C ILE A 58 -2.47 13.48 -4.11
N HIS A 59 -3.47 12.85 -3.49
CA HIS A 59 -3.57 12.70 -2.05
C HIS A 59 -2.94 11.37 -1.64
N PHE A 60 -2.00 11.40 -0.70
CA PHE A 60 -1.37 10.20 -0.14
C PHE A 60 -1.79 10.02 1.30
N THR A 61 -2.33 8.83 1.61
CA THR A 61 -2.67 8.39 2.96
C THR A 61 -1.76 7.22 3.32
N SER A 62 -1.03 7.32 4.43
CA SER A 62 -0.20 6.24 4.98
C SER A 62 -0.88 5.67 6.23
N VAL A 63 -1.01 4.34 6.29
CA VAL A 63 -1.53 3.62 7.46
C VAL A 63 -0.57 2.54 7.95
N SER A 64 -0.76 2.12 9.20
CA SER A 64 -0.10 1.00 9.84
C SER A 64 -0.87 -0.29 9.58
N SER A 65 -0.23 -1.21 8.85
CA SER A 65 -0.65 -2.62 8.75
C SER A 65 -0.14 -3.48 9.91
N GLU A 66 0.40 -2.87 10.97
CA GLU A 66 1.04 -3.58 12.07
C GLU A 66 0.29 -3.43 13.41
N SER A 67 -0.65 -2.48 13.51
CA SER A 67 -1.29 -2.14 14.78
C SER A 67 -2.64 -1.42 14.60
N ASP A 68 -3.42 -1.34 15.68
CA ASP A 68 -4.62 -0.50 15.84
C ASP A 68 -5.76 -0.80 14.82
N TYR A 69 -5.94 -2.08 14.49
CA TYR A 69 -7.12 -2.63 13.83
C TYR A 69 -7.40 -4.06 14.36
N PRO A 70 -8.62 -4.61 14.21
CA PRO A 70 -8.95 -5.96 14.68
C PRO A 70 -7.99 -7.03 14.13
N ASP A 71 -7.51 -7.92 15.01
CA ASP A 71 -6.60 -9.01 14.67
C ASP A 71 -5.23 -8.59 14.07
N ALA A 72 -4.80 -7.35 14.32
CA ALA A 72 -3.47 -6.87 13.96
C ALA A 72 -2.35 -7.81 14.47
N PRO A 73 -1.24 -7.95 13.73
CA PRO A 73 -0.18 -8.88 14.07
C PRO A 73 0.51 -8.52 15.40
N ALA A 74 0.80 -9.54 16.20
CA ALA A 74 1.68 -9.39 17.36
C ALA A 74 3.15 -9.51 16.94
N ASN A 75 4.05 -8.79 17.63
CA ASN A 75 5.48 -8.93 17.41
C ASN A 75 6.00 -10.26 17.99
N VAL A 76 6.45 -11.18 17.14
CA VAL A 76 6.99 -12.47 17.60
C VAL A 76 8.36 -12.34 18.27
N PHE A 77 9.13 -11.28 17.98
CA PHE A 77 10.47 -11.06 18.54
C PHE A 77 10.45 -10.21 19.82
N THR A 78 9.37 -9.47 20.06
CA THR A 78 9.16 -8.68 21.29
C THR A 78 7.77 -8.88 21.84
N ALA A 79 7.37 -10.13 22.10
CA ALA A 79 6.06 -10.50 22.64
C ALA A 79 5.68 -9.83 24.00
N TRP A 80 6.62 -9.10 24.62
CA TRP A 80 6.45 -8.37 25.88
C TRP A 80 6.13 -6.88 25.68
N THR A 81 6.06 -6.39 24.44
CA THR A 81 5.74 -5.00 24.11
C THR A 81 4.42 -4.93 23.38
N ASP A 82 3.54 -4.02 23.79
CA ASP A 82 2.30 -3.74 23.05
C ASP A 82 2.65 -3.09 21.71
N ASN A 83 2.32 -3.79 20.62
CA ASN A 83 2.24 -3.22 19.29
C ASN A 83 0.85 -2.56 19.14
N GLY A 84 0.78 -1.25 19.34
CA GLY A 84 -0.45 -0.49 19.15
C GLY A 84 -0.78 0.43 20.32
N ASN A 85 -2.06 0.74 20.47
CA ASN A 85 -2.57 1.77 21.37
C ASN A 85 -2.04 3.17 21.01
N PHE A 86 -1.90 3.41 19.71
CA PHE A 86 -1.58 4.73 19.16
C PHE A 86 -2.85 5.55 18.91
N GLY A 87 -4.02 4.91 18.85
CA GLY A 87 -5.31 5.57 18.72
C GLY A 87 -6.24 4.85 17.75
N ASP A 88 -7.33 5.52 17.36
CA ASP A 88 -8.32 4.94 16.45
C ASP A 88 -7.96 5.23 14.99
N GLN A 89 -7.12 4.36 14.43
CA GLN A 89 -6.67 4.45 13.05
C GLN A 89 -7.81 4.29 12.04
N LEU A 90 -8.78 3.40 12.29
CA LEU A 90 -9.87 3.12 11.35
C LEU A 90 -10.81 4.32 11.22
N SER A 91 -11.15 4.98 12.33
CA SER A 91 -11.89 6.24 12.29
C SER A 91 -11.08 7.36 11.62
N TRP A 92 -9.77 7.40 11.83
CA TRP A 92 -8.90 8.40 11.21
C TRP A 92 -8.83 8.24 9.68
N ILE A 93 -8.54 7.04 9.17
CA ILE A 93 -8.45 6.79 7.72
C ILE A 93 -9.80 7.05 7.04
N GLU A 94 -10.92 6.67 7.66
CA GLU A 94 -12.25 7.00 7.13
C GLU A 94 -12.45 8.52 7.00
N ALA A 95 -12.07 9.29 8.01
CA ALA A 95 -12.19 10.75 7.98
C ALA A 95 -11.26 11.40 6.95
N ASP A 96 -10.04 10.89 6.79
CA ASP A 96 -9.05 11.36 5.82
C ASP A 96 -9.51 11.08 4.39
N LEU A 97 -9.87 9.83 4.08
CA LEU A 97 -10.36 9.42 2.76
C LEU A 97 -11.64 10.13 2.37
N LYS A 98 -12.54 10.39 3.32
CA LYS A 98 -13.75 11.21 3.08
C LYS A 98 -13.40 12.64 2.65
N LYS A 99 -12.39 13.26 3.26
CA LYS A 99 -11.94 14.61 2.86
C LYS A 99 -11.28 14.58 1.48
N ALA A 100 -10.44 13.59 1.22
CA ALA A 100 -9.76 13.43 -0.06
C ALA A 100 -10.74 13.19 -1.21
N GLU A 101 -11.76 12.33 -1.00
CA GLU A 101 -12.83 12.06 -1.96
C GLU A 101 -13.61 13.34 -2.30
N ALA A 102 -14.00 14.11 -1.28
CA ALA A 102 -14.65 15.41 -1.47
C ALA A 102 -13.75 16.46 -2.14
N ASN A 103 -12.42 16.27 -2.12
CA ASN A 103 -11.42 17.16 -2.71
C ASN A 103 -10.83 16.63 -4.03
N ARG A 104 -11.46 15.65 -4.69
CA ARG A 104 -10.96 15.11 -5.98
C ARG A 104 -10.85 16.14 -7.10
N ALA A 105 -11.56 17.26 -6.99
CA ALA A 105 -11.38 18.40 -7.87
C ALA A 105 -10.00 19.07 -7.73
N ASN A 106 -9.18 18.75 -6.73
CA ASN A 106 -7.80 19.23 -6.60
C ASN A 106 -6.79 18.07 -6.64
N VAL A 107 -7.13 16.99 -5.96
CA VAL A 107 -6.34 15.76 -5.86
C VAL A 107 -7.12 14.59 -6.47
N PRO A 108 -7.25 14.52 -7.81
CA PRO A 108 -8.07 13.50 -8.45
C PRO A 108 -7.63 12.09 -8.10
N TRP A 109 -6.34 11.86 -7.81
CA TRP A 109 -5.79 10.57 -7.42
C TRP A 109 -5.68 10.44 -5.91
N ILE A 110 -6.22 9.35 -5.36
CA ILE A 110 -6.11 8.99 -3.95
C ILE A 110 -5.29 7.71 -3.83
N PHE A 111 -4.18 7.79 -3.10
CA PHE A 111 -3.24 6.72 -2.86
C PHE A 111 -3.30 6.32 -1.39
N VAL A 112 -3.37 5.01 -1.11
CA VAL A 112 -3.19 4.48 0.24
C VAL A 112 -1.94 3.62 0.29
N GLY A 113 -1.02 3.90 1.22
CA GLY A 113 0.17 3.12 1.48
C GLY A 113 0.07 2.36 2.80
N MET A 114 0.45 1.09 2.79
CA MET A 114 0.62 0.26 4.00
C MET A 114 1.73 -0.77 3.78
N HIS A 115 2.35 -1.30 4.83
CA HIS A 115 3.49 -2.17 4.63
C HIS A 115 3.10 -3.56 4.13
N ARG A 116 2.22 -4.26 4.86
CA ARG A 116 1.74 -5.59 4.51
C ARG A 116 0.60 -5.50 3.49
N PRO A 117 0.55 -6.40 2.50
CA PRO A 117 -0.46 -6.36 1.48
C PRO A 117 -1.87 -6.76 1.96
N ILE A 118 -2.88 -6.17 1.33
CA ILE A 118 -4.29 -6.64 1.35
C ILE A 118 -4.51 -7.80 0.36
N TYR A 119 -3.69 -7.87 -0.69
CA TYR A 119 -3.72 -8.91 -1.72
C TYR A 119 -2.29 -9.26 -2.11
N SER A 120 -2.01 -10.55 -2.27
CA SER A 120 -0.72 -11.06 -2.76
C SER A 120 -0.92 -12.50 -3.19
N VAL A 121 -0.40 -12.89 -4.36
CA VAL A 121 -0.49 -14.28 -4.82
C VAL A 121 0.13 -15.25 -3.81
N LEU A 122 1.24 -14.87 -3.16
CA LEU A 122 1.90 -15.69 -2.14
C LEU A 122 1.03 -15.97 -0.91
N ASN A 123 0.05 -15.12 -0.61
CA ASN A 123 -0.85 -15.29 0.53
C ASN A 123 -2.31 -15.25 0.10
N SER A 124 -2.63 -15.97 -0.98
CA SER A 124 -3.99 -16.20 -1.43
C SER A 124 -4.18 -17.64 -1.89
N GLU A 125 -5.38 -18.18 -1.65
CA GLU A 125 -5.85 -19.47 -2.17
C GLU A 125 -7.17 -19.26 -2.92
N ASN A 126 -7.25 -19.74 -4.16
CA ASN A 126 -8.44 -19.57 -5.01
C ASN A 126 -8.94 -18.11 -5.07
N ASP A 127 -8.01 -17.18 -5.32
CA ASP A 127 -8.20 -15.72 -5.36
C ASP A 127 -8.51 -15.05 -4.00
N VAL A 128 -8.66 -15.80 -2.92
CA VAL A 128 -9.02 -15.28 -1.59
C VAL A 128 -7.79 -15.14 -0.71
N PRO A 129 -7.54 -13.97 -0.12
CA PRO A 129 -6.49 -13.78 0.87
C PRO A 129 -6.60 -14.74 2.06
N ILE A 130 -5.44 -15.15 2.57
CA ILE A 130 -5.32 -15.99 3.78
C ILE A 130 -4.45 -15.30 4.85
N ASP A 131 -4.43 -15.87 6.05
CA ASP A 131 -3.59 -15.43 7.18
C ASP A 131 -3.72 -13.93 7.51
N HIS A 132 -2.59 -13.23 7.64
CA HIS A 132 -2.54 -11.81 7.95
C HIS A 132 -3.14 -10.95 6.83
N THR A 133 -2.97 -11.36 5.58
CA THR A 133 -3.53 -10.66 4.41
C THR A 133 -5.06 -10.60 4.50
N ALA A 134 -5.72 -11.69 4.89
CA ALA A 134 -7.18 -11.74 5.10
C ALA A 134 -7.66 -10.79 6.21
N LYS A 135 -6.89 -10.63 7.29
CA LYS A 135 -7.23 -9.74 8.40
C LYS A 135 -7.10 -8.27 8.02
N ILE A 136 -6.07 -7.92 7.26
CA ILE A 136 -5.88 -6.56 6.74
C ILE A 136 -6.99 -6.25 5.73
N GLN A 137 -7.31 -7.20 4.85
CA GLN A 137 -8.44 -7.06 3.93
C GLN A 137 -9.74 -6.75 4.68
N ALA A 138 -10.09 -7.56 5.67
CA ALA A 138 -11.30 -7.37 6.48
C ALA A 138 -11.34 -6.01 7.21
N ALA A 139 -10.19 -5.44 7.56
CA ALA A 139 -10.11 -4.17 8.27
C ALA A 139 -10.20 -2.94 7.34
N PHE A 140 -9.63 -3.02 6.13
CA PHE A 140 -9.41 -1.83 5.30
C PHE A 140 -10.20 -1.82 3.98
N GLU A 141 -10.47 -2.96 3.35
CA GLU A 141 -10.96 -3.00 1.96
C GLU A 141 -12.27 -2.21 1.78
N ASP A 142 -13.23 -2.38 2.69
CA ASP A 142 -14.51 -1.68 2.63
C ASP A 142 -14.35 -0.14 2.60
N LEU A 143 -13.39 0.40 3.37
CA LEU A 143 -13.10 1.83 3.37
C LEU A 143 -12.46 2.27 2.05
N LEU A 144 -11.52 1.48 1.52
CA LEU A 144 -10.85 1.77 0.25
C LEU A 144 -11.85 1.80 -0.91
N LEU A 145 -12.77 0.84 -0.95
CA LEU A 145 -13.85 0.78 -1.93
C LEU A 145 -14.84 1.93 -1.77
N LYS A 146 -15.28 2.19 -0.52
CA LYS A 146 -16.25 3.26 -0.21
C LYS A 146 -15.79 4.64 -0.67
N TYR A 147 -14.49 4.95 -0.51
CA TYR A 147 -13.90 6.24 -0.90
C TYR A 147 -13.17 6.20 -2.26
N LYS A 148 -13.38 5.11 -3.01
CA LYS A 148 -12.91 4.94 -4.40
C LYS A 148 -11.40 5.08 -4.55
N VAL A 149 -10.61 4.64 -3.56
CA VAL A 149 -9.14 4.73 -3.60
C VAL A 149 -8.63 4.21 -4.94
N ASP A 150 -7.69 4.92 -5.55
CA ASP A 150 -7.24 4.60 -6.91
C ASP A 150 -6.11 3.58 -6.91
N VAL A 151 -5.15 3.76 -6.00
CA VAL A 151 -3.98 2.90 -5.90
C VAL A 151 -3.69 2.58 -4.44
N VAL A 152 -3.40 1.30 -4.19
CA VAL A 152 -2.93 0.81 -2.89
C VAL A 152 -1.50 0.33 -3.04
N LEU A 153 -0.57 0.97 -2.36
CA LEU A 153 0.85 0.64 -2.40
C LEU A 153 1.26 -0.19 -1.20
N THR A 154 1.89 -1.33 -1.46
CA THR A 154 2.33 -2.26 -0.41
C THR A 154 3.78 -2.70 -0.62
N GLY A 155 4.40 -3.16 0.45
CA GLY A 155 5.72 -3.79 0.45
C GLY A 155 5.64 -5.15 1.11
N HIS A 156 6.51 -5.37 2.11
CA HIS A 156 6.61 -6.56 2.95
C HIS A 156 7.00 -7.86 2.24
N LYS A 157 6.35 -8.18 1.11
CA LYS A 157 6.81 -9.26 0.26
C LYS A 157 7.89 -8.77 -0.67
N HIS A 158 8.94 -9.56 -0.81
CA HIS A 158 10.17 -9.11 -1.47
C HIS A 158 10.13 -9.46 -2.96
N TYR A 159 9.18 -8.88 -3.68
CA TYR A 159 9.01 -9.01 -5.12
C TYR A 159 8.15 -7.84 -5.64
N TYR A 160 7.92 -7.78 -6.95
CA TYR A 160 6.96 -6.85 -7.56
C TYR A 160 5.69 -7.59 -7.98
N GLU A 161 4.53 -7.01 -7.69
CA GLU A 161 3.22 -7.50 -8.13
C GLU A 161 2.33 -6.32 -8.51
N ARG A 162 1.67 -6.42 -9.66
CA ARG A 162 0.62 -5.48 -10.05
C ARG A 162 -0.66 -6.24 -10.33
N HIS A 163 -1.74 -5.77 -9.74
CA HIS A 163 -3.04 -6.38 -9.88
C HIS A 163 -3.86 -5.64 -10.94
N LEU A 164 -4.86 -6.33 -11.48
CA LEU A 164 -6.02 -5.69 -12.09
C LEU A 164 -6.80 -4.92 -11.01
N PRO A 165 -7.65 -3.93 -11.39
CA PRO A 165 -8.61 -3.37 -10.44
C PRO A 165 -9.38 -4.50 -9.75
N ILE A 166 -9.46 -4.49 -8.43
CA ILE A 166 -9.98 -5.62 -7.65
C ILE A 166 -10.92 -5.13 -6.56
N ALA A 167 -12.03 -5.85 -6.39
CA ALA A 167 -12.94 -5.67 -5.28
C ALA A 167 -13.49 -7.04 -4.85
N ASN A 168 -13.50 -7.31 -3.56
CA ASN A 168 -14.05 -8.52 -2.96
C ASN A 168 -13.51 -9.80 -3.62
N ASN A 169 -12.18 -9.88 -3.76
CA ASN A 169 -11.45 -11.02 -4.36
C ASN A 169 -11.68 -11.22 -5.86
N LYS A 170 -12.32 -10.26 -6.55
CA LYS A 170 -12.64 -10.38 -7.99
C LYS A 170 -12.06 -9.23 -8.78
N ALA A 171 -11.42 -9.56 -9.91
CA ALA A 171 -10.99 -8.57 -10.88
C ALA A 171 -12.20 -7.85 -11.50
N ILE A 172 -12.11 -6.53 -11.58
CA ILE A 172 -13.07 -5.63 -12.22
C ILE A 172 -12.45 -5.17 -13.53
N LEU A 173 -12.94 -5.71 -14.66
CA LEU A 173 -12.31 -5.55 -15.97
C LEU A 173 -12.86 -4.37 -16.78
N ASP A 174 -13.86 -3.67 -16.28
CA ASP A 174 -14.40 -2.48 -16.94
C ASP A 174 -13.30 -1.43 -17.11
N GLY A 175 -13.07 -1.00 -18.35
CA GLY A 175 -12.01 -0.05 -18.68
C GLY A 175 -10.60 -0.65 -18.79
N VAL A 176 -10.42 -1.96 -18.60
CA VAL A 176 -9.12 -2.62 -18.69
C VAL A 176 -8.80 -3.07 -20.12
N SER A 177 -7.64 -2.68 -20.66
CA SER A 177 -7.18 -3.14 -21.97
C SER A 177 -6.84 -4.64 -21.98
N LYS A 178 -6.89 -5.26 -23.16
CA LYS A 178 -6.64 -6.71 -23.33
C LYS A 178 -5.24 -7.16 -22.91
N ASP A 179 -4.26 -6.28 -22.97
CA ASP A 179 -2.87 -6.53 -22.56
C ASP A 179 -2.59 -6.12 -21.10
N TYR A 180 -3.63 -5.65 -20.40
CA TYR A 180 -3.56 -5.18 -19.01
C TYR A 180 -2.57 -4.02 -18.79
N LYS A 181 -2.28 -3.24 -19.83
CA LYS A 181 -1.36 -2.09 -19.79
C LYS A 181 -2.07 -0.74 -19.66
N VAL A 182 -3.37 -0.67 -19.90
CA VAL A 182 -4.18 0.54 -19.77
C VAL A 182 -5.43 0.27 -18.94
N TYR A 183 -5.65 1.07 -17.91
CA TYR A 183 -6.85 1.06 -17.07
C TYR A 183 -7.57 2.41 -17.21
N ASP A 184 -8.61 2.46 -18.03
CA ASP A 184 -9.40 3.66 -18.27
C ASP A 184 -10.58 3.74 -17.30
N ASN A 185 -10.55 4.73 -16.40
CA ASN A 185 -11.51 4.90 -15.31
C ASN A 185 -11.78 3.58 -14.55
N PRO A 186 -10.75 2.99 -13.90
CA PRO A 186 -10.94 1.75 -13.15
C PRO A 186 -11.98 1.94 -12.04
N GLN A 187 -12.87 0.96 -11.91
CA GLN A 187 -13.99 1.02 -10.96
C GLN A 187 -13.66 0.45 -9.57
N ALA A 188 -12.40 0.07 -9.35
CA ALA A 188 -11.88 -0.45 -8.10
C ALA A 188 -10.39 -0.08 -7.94
N PRO A 189 -9.84 -0.12 -6.71
CA PRO A 189 -8.43 0.17 -6.47
C PRO A 189 -7.51 -0.79 -7.24
N VAL A 190 -6.40 -0.25 -7.74
CA VAL A 190 -5.29 -1.03 -8.27
C VAL A 190 -4.27 -1.24 -7.16
N HIS A 191 -4.03 -2.49 -6.79
CA HIS A 191 -3.04 -2.83 -5.79
C HIS A 191 -1.68 -3.06 -6.46
N ILE A 192 -0.64 -2.45 -5.91
CA ILE A 192 0.74 -2.57 -6.39
C ILE A 192 1.64 -2.92 -5.20
N LEU A 193 2.20 -4.12 -5.26
CA LEU A 193 3.22 -4.58 -4.34
C LEU A 193 4.58 -4.25 -4.95
N THR A 194 5.36 -3.39 -4.28
CA THR A 194 6.68 -2.94 -4.75
C THR A 194 7.75 -3.16 -3.67
N GLY A 195 7.80 -4.36 -3.09
CA GLY A 195 8.68 -4.68 -1.96
C GLY A 195 10.06 -5.27 -2.33
N GLY A 196 10.35 -5.41 -3.63
CA GLY A 196 11.63 -5.91 -4.16
C GLY A 196 12.80 -4.92 -4.13
N ALA A 197 12.92 -4.05 -3.13
CA ALA A 197 13.89 -2.93 -3.18
C ALA A 197 15.34 -3.27 -2.81
N GLY A 198 15.64 -4.51 -2.35
CA GLY A 198 17.03 -4.92 -2.04
C GLY A 198 17.30 -5.37 -0.60
N GLN A 199 16.30 -5.88 0.10
CA GLN A 199 16.45 -6.34 1.47
C GLN A 199 17.43 -7.54 1.60
N SER A 200 18.07 -7.74 2.75
CA SER A 200 19.16 -8.71 2.96
C SER A 200 18.79 -10.20 2.97
N GLU A 201 17.56 -10.58 3.27
CA GLU A 201 17.05 -11.98 3.22
C GLU A 201 16.69 -12.41 1.79
N GLY A 202 16.82 -11.52 0.80
CA GLY A 202 16.59 -11.81 -0.62
C GLY A 202 15.15 -11.60 -1.10
N LEU A 203 14.92 -11.98 -2.37
CA LEU A 203 13.60 -11.99 -3.00
C LEU A 203 12.77 -13.18 -2.52
N SER A 204 11.44 -13.02 -2.56
CA SER A 204 10.52 -14.14 -2.27
C SER A 204 10.54 -15.17 -3.40
N PHE A 205 10.43 -16.45 -3.07
CA PHE A 205 10.33 -17.50 -4.08
C PHE A 205 9.01 -17.41 -4.83
N SER A 206 9.04 -17.67 -6.14
CA SER A 206 7.85 -17.69 -6.99
C SER A 206 6.90 -18.83 -6.57
N PRO A 207 5.58 -18.58 -6.48
CA PRO A 207 4.58 -19.61 -6.20
C PRO A 207 4.33 -20.52 -7.42
N THR A 208 3.72 -21.67 -7.17
CA THR A 208 3.30 -22.60 -8.25
C THR A 208 1.91 -22.28 -8.81
N HIS A 209 1.25 -21.24 -8.28
CA HIS A 209 -0.09 -20.81 -8.65
C HIS A 209 -0.11 -19.30 -8.94
N THR A 210 -1.23 -18.83 -9.47
CA THR A 210 -1.52 -17.40 -9.65
C THR A 210 -2.96 -17.12 -9.21
N ALA A 211 -3.30 -15.84 -9.08
CA ALA A 211 -4.67 -15.39 -8.90
C ALA A 211 -5.23 -14.82 -10.21
N SER A 212 -6.55 -14.85 -10.38
CA SER A 212 -7.24 -14.31 -11.56
C SER A 212 -7.10 -12.79 -11.70
N TRP A 213 -6.86 -12.11 -10.59
CA TRP A 213 -6.65 -10.66 -10.51
C TRP A 213 -5.20 -10.22 -10.66
N ASN A 214 -4.24 -11.15 -10.76
CA ASN A 214 -2.83 -10.82 -10.95
C ASN A 214 -2.56 -10.43 -12.42
N ALA A 215 -2.01 -9.24 -12.66
CA ALA A 215 -1.66 -8.79 -14.00
C ALA A 215 -0.20 -9.10 -14.34
N VAL A 216 0.73 -8.80 -13.43
CA VAL A 216 2.18 -9.00 -13.61
C VAL A 216 2.82 -9.27 -12.25
N SER A 217 3.82 -10.16 -12.22
CA SER A 217 4.71 -10.31 -11.07
C SER A 217 6.17 -10.48 -11.51
N ASP A 218 7.12 -10.01 -10.69
CA ASP A 218 8.56 -10.26 -10.85
C ASP A 218 9.16 -10.68 -9.51
N TYR A 219 9.52 -11.97 -9.43
CA TYR A 219 10.15 -12.62 -8.26
C TYR A 219 11.67 -12.77 -8.40
N GLU A 220 12.25 -12.30 -9.51
CA GLU A 220 13.63 -12.59 -9.89
C GLU A 220 14.55 -11.38 -9.77
N HIS A 221 13.99 -10.17 -9.85
CA HIS A 221 14.78 -8.94 -9.86
C HIS A 221 14.42 -7.98 -8.74
N PHE A 222 15.47 -7.42 -8.11
CA PHE A 222 15.31 -6.23 -7.30
C PHE A 222 15.01 -5.02 -8.19
N GLY A 223 14.18 -4.11 -7.70
CA GLY A 223 13.72 -2.96 -8.45
C GLY A 223 13.01 -1.94 -7.57
N TYR A 224 12.66 -0.83 -8.19
CA TYR A 224 11.90 0.25 -7.57
C TYR A 224 10.90 0.80 -8.57
N SER A 225 9.86 1.45 -8.05
CA SER A 225 8.79 1.99 -8.89
C SER A 225 8.91 3.50 -9.07
N MET A 226 8.53 3.99 -10.24
CA MET A 226 8.46 5.41 -10.58
C MET A 226 7.03 5.77 -10.97
N LEU A 227 6.56 6.89 -10.43
CA LEU A 227 5.22 7.42 -10.64
C LEU A 227 5.29 8.76 -11.36
N LYS A 228 4.57 8.90 -12.48
CA LYS A 228 4.34 10.17 -13.17
C LYS A 228 2.84 10.39 -13.26
N ALA A 229 2.33 11.51 -12.76
CA ALA A 229 0.90 11.79 -12.80
C ALA A 229 0.60 13.25 -13.13
N ASN A 230 -0.44 13.44 -13.91
CA ASN A 230 -1.19 14.69 -14.00
C ASN A 230 -2.63 14.43 -13.51
N ARG A 231 -3.59 15.31 -13.80
CA ARG A 231 -4.96 15.20 -13.28
C ARG A 231 -5.81 14.11 -13.91
N THR A 232 -5.44 13.64 -15.11
CA THR A 232 -6.24 12.68 -15.90
C THR A 232 -5.45 11.44 -16.29
N THR A 233 -4.13 11.44 -16.12
CA THR A 233 -3.25 10.34 -16.50
C THR A 233 -2.24 10.07 -15.40
N LEU A 234 -2.08 8.78 -15.10
CA LEU A 234 -1.08 8.24 -14.21
C LEU A 234 -0.29 7.17 -14.95
N VAL A 235 1.03 7.26 -14.93
CA VAL A 235 1.95 6.27 -15.49
C VAL A 235 2.79 5.71 -14.35
N TRP A 236 2.86 4.39 -14.29
CA TRP A 236 3.66 3.66 -13.33
C TRP A 236 4.66 2.77 -14.05
N GLU A 237 5.91 2.83 -13.63
CA GLU A 237 7.02 2.04 -14.17
C GLU A 237 7.67 1.26 -13.02
N TYR A 238 7.84 -0.06 -13.15
CA TYR A 238 8.75 -0.84 -12.30
C TYR A 238 10.09 -0.98 -13.00
N ILE A 239 11.15 -0.49 -12.37
CA ILE A 239 12.49 -0.39 -12.93
C ILE A 239 13.41 -1.33 -12.18
N LEU A 240 14.13 -2.17 -12.92
CA LEU A 240 15.12 -3.07 -12.34
C LEU A 240 16.30 -2.28 -11.79
N SER A 241 16.66 -2.56 -10.54
CA SER A 241 17.81 -1.93 -9.88
C SER A 241 19.11 -2.27 -10.62
N SER A 242 19.20 -3.48 -11.18
CA SER A 242 20.24 -3.86 -12.10
C SER A 242 19.93 -3.34 -13.50
N GLY A 243 20.80 -2.50 -14.05
CA GLY A 243 20.72 -2.08 -15.46
C GLY A 243 19.68 -0.99 -15.76
N GLN A 244 18.81 -0.62 -14.81
CA GLN A 244 17.83 0.46 -14.94
C GLN A 244 16.84 0.28 -16.10
N THR A 245 16.48 -0.96 -16.41
CA THR A 245 15.50 -1.27 -17.45
C THR A 245 14.08 -1.25 -16.88
N VAL A 246 13.13 -0.72 -17.63
CA VAL A 246 11.70 -0.81 -17.30
C VAL A 246 11.23 -2.24 -17.54
N GLN A 247 10.85 -2.92 -16.47
CA GLN A 247 10.36 -4.30 -16.50
C GLN A 247 8.84 -4.36 -16.68
N ASP A 248 8.13 -3.45 -16.02
CA ASP A 248 6.69 -3.27 -16.19
C ASP A 248 6.37 -1.79 -16.30
N GLU A 249 5.34 -1.49 -17.08
CA GLU A 249 4.80 -0.16 -17.29
C GLU A 249 3.30 -0.33 -17.50
N PHE A 250 2.50 0.54 -16.89
CA PHE A 250 1.07 0.66 -17.21
C PHE A 250 0.57 2.09 -16.99
N VAL A 251 -0.59 2.39 -17.58
CA VAL A 251 -1.20 3.71 -17.55
C VAL A 251 -2.62 3.61 -16.99
N MET A 252 -2.98 4.50 -16.08
CA MET A 252 -4.36 4.72 -15.65
C MET A 252 -4.86 6.05 -16.18
N HIS A 253 -6.08 6.07 -16.71
CA HIS A 253 -6.76 7.27 -17.14
C HIS A 253 -7.97 7.58 -16.26
N LYS A 254 -8.29 8.86 -16.16
CA LYS A 254 -9.53 9.37 -15.60
C LYS A 254 -10.16 10.36 -16.55
N THR A 255 -11.48 10.27 -16.67
CA THR A 255 -12.26 11.31 -17.33
C THR A 255 -12.13 12.60 -16.54
N ASP A 256 -11.86 13.70 -17.23
CA ASP A 256 -11.85 15.02 -16.63
C ASP A 256 -13.26 15.35 -16.12
N PRO A 257 -13.46 15.59 -14.81
CA PRO A 257 -14.77 15.92 -14.29
C PRO A 257 -15.38 17.17 -14.95
N THR A 258 -14.55 18.06 -15.49
CA THR A 258 -15.00 19.29 -16.19
C THR A 258 -15.54 19.05 -17.60
N GLN A 259 -15.35 17.86 -18.19
CA GLN A 259 -15.82 17.54 -19.55
C GLN A 259 -17.11 16.71 -19.57
N SER A 260 -17.64 16.30 -18.41
CA SER A 260 -18.82 15.44 -18.32
C SER A 260 -20.15 16.14 -18.64
N ASP A 261 -20.20 17.47 -18.67
CA ASP A 261 -21.43 18.26 -18.89
C ASP A 261 -21.71 18.62 -20.37
N VAL A 262 -20.87 18.23 -21.34
CA VAL A 262 -20.99 18.73 -22.72
C VAL A 262 -21.79 17.80 -23.66
N THR A 263 -22.20 16.60 -23.23
CA THR A 263 -22.87 15.61 -24.10
C THR A 263 -24.32 15.29 -23.73
N SER A 264 -24.96 16.09 -22.87
CA SER A 264 -26.39 15.98 -22.57
C SER A 264 -27.17 17.23 -22.98
N SER A 265 -27.23 17.49 -24.29
CA SER A 265 -28.21 18.42 -24.90
C SER A 265 -28.58 17.98 -26.30
#